data_AF-A0AAU9CFQ9-F1
#
_entry.id   AF-A0AAU9CFQ9-F1
#
_cell.length_a   1.000
_cell.length_b   1.000
_cell.length_c   1.000
_cell.angle_alpha   90.00
_cell.angle_beta   90.00
_cell.angle_gamma   90.00
#
_symmetry.space_group_name_H-M   'P 1'
#
loop_
_entity.id
_entity.type
_entity.pdbx_description
1 polymer ?
#
loop_
_entity_poly.entity_id
_entity_poly.type
_entity_poly.pdbx_seq_one_letter_code
_entity_poly.pdbx_strand_id
1 'polypeptide(L)'
;MAVSHRQTLTFLLSLLVLLTAGCQSFPPLLNAGREPQIGPIHRHPDGDVIGRLATLQLQPGDTLADVARYFDIGLQAIQDANPGIDPWAPEAGREILLPLAFLLPDAPREGIVVNLAAMRLFHFSAGEPQTVATYPVGIGRAGWNTPTGRTRIVEKIAHPRWVVPESIRREHARKGDPLPKIVPPGPENPLGNHALRLGWRSYLIHGTNKPYGVGLRISHGCIRLYPEDIARLFSRVGEGTPVTIVDQPYLLGWRGKELLLEIHRPLSQDPRTLSALWRDLERRLRQAQTQTGRPIDWRRVDRAVAEARGIPLPVLADAPRWADYLASLPRVSHPARWRYAYQPPPLQPGWYLVLKPRPLLESRIVTAILRHQGPPYPARFLEGRVVVGPYPEKSHARRAQRRLAQELELESRLLPPAALAASRR
;
A
#
# COMPACT_ATOMS: atom_id res chain seq x y z
N MET A 1 -38.24 80.36 18.57
CA MET A 1 -36.87 80.69 18.12
C MET A 1 -36.44 79.54 17.20
N ALA A 2 -36.84 79.56 15.92
CA ALA A 2 -36.25 80.30 14.78
C ALA A 2 -35.07 79.50 14.17
N VAL A 3 -35.30 78.78 13.05
CA VAL A 3 -35.01 79.19 11.64
C VAL A 3 -33.52 78.99 11.31
N SER A 4 -33.12 77.93 10.59
CA SER A 4 -32.98 77.83 9.12
C SER A 4 -32.04 78.87 8.48
N HIS A 5 -31.00 78.41 7.77
CA HIS A 5 -30.50 78.86 6.45
C HIS A 5 -29.19 78.08 6.13
N ARG A 6 -29.04 77.22 5.09
CA ARG A 6 -28.99 77.44 3.61
C ARG A 6 -28.00 78.57 3.25
N GLN A 7 -27.02 78.48 2.34
CA GLN A 7 -26.88 77.72 1.08
C GLN A 7 -25.49 78.00 0.40
N THR A 8 -25.04 77.04 -0.44
CA THR A 8 -24.36 77.15 -1.78
C THR A 8 -22.98 77.80 -2.02
N LEU A 9 -22.07 77.07 -2.70
CA LEU A 9 -21.66 77.22 -4.13
C LEU A 9 -20.51 76.22 -4.45
N THR A 10 -20.69 75.15 -5.25
CA THR A 10 -20.41 74.96 -6.70
C THR A 10 -18.96 75.19 -7.16
N PHE A 11 -18.27 74.15 -7.66
CA PHE A 11 -17.47 74.18 -8.90
C PHE A 11 -17.21 72.77 -9.48
N LEU A 12 -17.33 72.67 -10.80
CA LEU A 12 -17.17 71.51 -11.69
C LEU A 12 -15.73 70.96 -11.72
N LEU A 13 -15.56 69.64 -11.95
CA LEU A 13 -14.78 69.15 -13.11
C LEU A 13 -15.04 67.65 -13.41
N SER A 14 -15.16 67.38 -14.70
CA SER A 14 -15.38 66.12 -15.43
C SER A 14 -14.16 65.17 -15.50
N LEU A 15 -14.38 63.84 -15.46
CA LEU A 15 -13.60 62.82 -16.21
C LEU A 15 -14.29 61.43 -16.07
N LEU A 16 -14.96 60.91 -17.12
CA LEU A 16 -14.48 59.96 -18.13
C LEU A 16 -14.15 58.53 -17.63
N VAL A 17 -15.10 57.63 -17.89
CA VAL A 17 -15.02 56.21 -18.34
C VAL A 17 -13.70 55.45 -18.10
N LEU A 18 -13.78 54.33 -17.37
CA LEU A 18 -13.31 53.01 -17.84
C LEU A 18 -13.83 51.88 -16.92
N LEU A 19 -14.89 51.20 -17.39
CA LEU A 19 -15.33 49.90 -16.90
C LEU A 19 -14.34 48.84 -17.41
N THR A 20 -13.41 48.40 -16.57
CA THR A 20 -12.71 47.13 -16.80
C THR A 20 -13.36 46.05 -15.93
N ALA A 21 -14.18 45.23 -16.58
CA ALA A 21 -14.58 43.93 -16.08
C ALA A 21 -13.33 43.05 -15.90
N GLY A 22 -12.77 43.04 -14.69
CA GLY A 22 -11.78 42.07 -14.28
C GLY A 22 -12.47 40.75 -13.96
N CYS A 23 -12.59 39.86 -14.94
CA CYS A 23 -12.82 38.44 -14.67
C CYS A 23 -11.62 37.88 -13.89
N GLN A 24 -11.66 37.98 -12.57
CA GLN A 24 -10.78 37.19 -11.71
C GLN A 24 -11.32 35.77 -11.67
N SER A 25 -10.84 34.94 -12.58
CA SER A 25 -10.92 33.49 -12.47
C SER A 25 -10.11 33.06 -11.25
N PHE A 26 -10.76 33.02 -10.09
CA PHE A 26 -10.24 32.30 -8.93
C PHE A 26 -10.08 30.82 -9.34
N PRO A 27 -8.87 30.25 -9.29
CA PRO A 27 -8.75 28.80 -9.38
C PRO A 27 -9.56 28.20 -8.23
N PRO A 28 -10.26 27.08 -8.45
CA PRO A 28 -10.95 26.41 -7.34
C PRO A 28 -9.89 26.12 -6.29
N LEU A 29 -10.12 26.61 -5.08
CA LEU A 29 -9.32 26.31 -3.89
C LEU A 29 -9.23 24.79 -3.77
N LEU A 30 -8.14 24.22 -4.27
CA LEU A 30 -7.66 22.88 -3.95
C LEU A 30 -7.32 22.90 -2.46
N ASN A 31 -8.35 22.75 -1.63
CA ASN A 31 -8.36 22.36 -0.23
C ASN A 31 -6.95 22.21 0.38
N ALA A 32 -6.28 23.35 0.57
CA ALA A 32 -4.92 23.45 1.08
C ALA A 32 -5.02 23.50 2.60
N GLY A 33 -4.42 22.54 3.30
CA GLY A 33 -4.21 22.64 4.75
C GLY A 33 -4.66 21.46 5.60
N ARG A 34 -5.08 20.31 5.06
CA ARG A 34 -5.27 19.10 5.87
C ARG A 34 -4.29 18.02 5.42
N GLU A 35 -3.43 17.57 6.33
CA GLU A 35 -2.62 16.37 6.09
C GLU A 35 -3.54 15.23 5.62
N PRO A 36 -3.11 14.41 4.64
CA PRO A 36 -3.89 13.26 4.19
C PRO A 36 -4.28 12.42 5.38
N GLN A 37 -5.54 11.98 5.43
CA GLN A 37 -5.99 11.10 6.51
C GLN A 37 -5.21 9.79 6.43
N ILE A 38 -4.31 9.57 7.39
CA ILE A 38 -3.53 8.34 7.51
C ILE A 38 -4.42 7.30 8.19
N GLY A 39 -4.69 6.21 7.49
CA GLY A 39 -5.44 5.07 8.01
C GLY A 39 -6.54 4.60 7.05
N PRO A 40 -7.13 3.43 7.33
CA PRO A 40 -7.91 2.71 6.34
C PRO A 40 -9.28 3.35 6.06
N ILE A 41 -9.82 4.19 6.95
CA ILE A 41 -11.23 4.62 6.91
C ILE A 41 -11.36 5.98 6.24
N HIS A 42 -12.14 6.00 5.17
CA HIS A 42 -12.55 7.21 4.48
C HIS A 42 -14.08 7.34 4.57
N ARG A 43 -14.57 8.56 4.80
CA ARG A 43 -15.99 8.84 4.50
C ARG A 43 -16.15 8.73 3.00
N HIS A 44 -17.18 8.02 2.55
CA HIS A 44 -17.52 7.93 1.14
C HIS A 44 -18.30 9.19 0.78
N PRO A 45 -17.70 10.23 0.16
CA PRO A 45 -18.49 11.32 -0.40
C PRO A 45 -19.11 10.81 -1.70
N ASP A 46 -20.14 11.44 -2.21
CA ASP A 46 -20.71 11.12 -3.52
C ASP A 46 -19.61 11.15 -4.61
N GLY A 47 -19.15 9.97 -5.05
CA GLY A 47 -18.00 9.83 -5.96
C GLY A 47 -17.40 8.41 -5.98
N ASP A 48 -16.38 8.23 -6.82
CA ASP A 48 -15.73 6.93 -7.06
C ASP A 48 -14.32 6.83 -6.48
N VAL A 49 -13.86 7.90 -5.82
CA VAL A 49 -12.46 8.06 -5.39
C VAL A 49 -12.41 8.32 -3.90
N ILE A 50 -11.63 7.50 -3.19
CA ILE A 50 -11.30 7.71 -1.79
C ILE A 50 -9.84 8.11 -1.62
N GLY A 51 -9.55 8.86 -0.55
CA GLY A 51 -8.21 9.33 -0.26
C GLY A 51 -7.68 10.39 -1.23
N ARG A 52 -6.39 10.70 -1.12
CA ARG A 52 -5.68 11.73 -1.91
C ARG A 52 -4.22 11.35 -2.04
N LEU A 53 -3.65 11.54 -3.23
CA LEU A 53 -2.21 11.40 -3.44
C LEU A 53 -1.45 12.44 -2.60
N ALA A 54 -0.24 12.11 -2.22
CA ALA A 54 0.65 13.00 -1.48
C ALA A 54 2.11 12.67 -1.80
N THR A 55 3.05 13.50 -1.33
CA THR A 55 4.48 13.21 -1.43
C THR A 55 5.13 13.11 -0.06
N LEU A 56 6.25 12.39 0.03
CA LEU A 56 7.09 12.30 1.21
C LEU A 56 8.55 12.49 0.81
N GLN A 57 9.30 13.27 1.58
CA GLN A 57 10.75 13.29 1.46
C GLN A 57 11.37 12.19 2.33
N LEU A 58 12.17 11.32 1.73
CA LEU A 58 12.83 10.22 2.43
C LEU A 58 13.97 10.71 3.32
N GLN A 59 14.15 10.05 4.45
CA GLN A 59 15.25 10.27 5.39
C GLN A 59 16.26 9.11 5.37
N PRO A 60 17.49 9.33 5.88
CA PRO A 60 18.48 8.26 5.99
C PRO A 60 17.97 7.08 6.83
N GLY A 61 17.95 5.90 6.21
CA GLY A 61 17.57 4.66 6.88
C GLY A 61 16.12 4.21 6.63
N ASP A 62 15.34 5.02 5.90
CA ASP A 62 14.02 4.61 5.43
C ASP A 62 14.11 3.42 4.50
N THR A 63 13.03 2.64 4.48
CA THR A 63 12.76 1.62 3.47
C THR A 63 11.37 1.85 2.89
N LEU A 64 11.16 1.54 1.62
CA LEU A 64 9.81 1.65 1.05
C LEU A 64 8.82 0.69 1.73
N ALA A 65 9.30 -0.42 2.29
CA ALA A 65 8.48 -1.35 3.05
C ALA A 65 7.97 -0.74 4.39
N ASP A 66 8.82 0.00 5.11
CA ASP A 66 8.43 0.72 6.33
C ASP A 66 7.45 1.85 6.00
N VAL A 67 7.73 2.64 4.95
CA VAL A 67 6.85 3.72 4.48
C VAL A 67 5.49 3.14 4.07
N ALA A 68 5.48 2.09 3.24
CA ALA A 68 4.25 1.47 2.75
C ALA A 68 3.37 0.99 3.91
N ARG A 69 3.94 0.25 4.86
CA ARG A 69 3.19 -0.25 6.02
C ARG A 69 2.69 0.86 6.94
N TYR A 70 3.48 1.92 7.12
CA TYR A 70 3.05 3.08 7.94
C TYR A 70 1.82 3.78 7.35
N PHE A 71 1.81 3.93 6.02
CA PHE A 71 0.76 4.62 5.29
C PHE A 71 -0.35 3.69 4.74
N ASP A 72 -0.36 2.42 5.14
CA ASP A 72 -1.36 1.42 4.72
C ASP A 72 -1.43 1.21 3.19
N ILE A 73 -0.24 1.12 2.59
CA ILE A 73 0.02 0.87 1.17
C ILE A 73 0.70 -0.50 1.04
N GLY A 74 0.44 -1.21 -0.06
CA GLY A 74 1.14 -2.47 -0.37
C GLY A 74 2.52 -2.21 -0.98
N LEU A 75 3.48 -3.12 -0.77
CA LEU A 75 4.85 -2.91 -1.23
C LEU A 75 4.95 -2.69 -2.75
N GLN A 76 4.22 -3.46 -3.56
CA GLN A 76 4.22 -3.25 -5.01
C GLN A 76 3.63 -1.90 -5.41
N ALA A 77 2.58 -1.43 -4.72
CA ALA A 77 1.92 -0.17 -5.07
C ALA A 77 2.86 1.04 -4.88
N ILE A 78 3.64 1.07 -3.80
CA ILE A 78 4.63 2.14 -3.60
C ILE A 78 5.78 2.05 -4.61
N GLN A 79 6.18 0.85 -5.03
CA GLN A 79 7.21 0.65 -6.05
C GLN A 79 6.72 1.07 -7.44
N ASP A 80 5.49 0.73 -7.81
CA ASP A 80 4.89 1.09 -9.10
C ASP A 80 4.64 2.59 -9.21
N ALA A 81 4.25 3.22 -8.11
CA ALA A 81 4.14 4.67 -8.02
C ALA A 81 5.52 5.37 -8.17
N ASN A 82 6.62 4.70 -7.83
CA ASN A 82 7.97 5.26 -7.78
C ASN A 82 9.01 4.37 -8.50
N PRO A 83 8.93 4.26 -9.85
CA PRO A 83 9.81 3.38 -10.60
C PRO A 83 11.29 3.78 -10.43
N GLY A 84 12.15 2.78 -10.30
CA GLY A 84 13.61 2.96 -10.17
C GLY A 84 14.11 3.30 -8.77
N ILE A 85 13.26 3.24 -7.74
CA ILE A 85 13.67 3.38 -6.33
C ILE A 85 13.87 2.00 -5.71
N ASP A 86 15.02 1.77 -5.07
CA ASP A 86 15.29 0.56 -4.31
C ASP A 86 14.37 0.48 -3.07
N PRO A 87 13.63 -0.63 -2.86
CA PRO A 87 12.67 -0.74 -1.77
C PRO A 87 13.30 -0.91 -0.38
N TRP A 88 14.57 -1.29 -0.29
CA TRP A 88 15.27 -1.64 0.94
C TRP A 88 16.34 -0.62 1.34
N ALA A 89 16.88 0.12 0.39
CA ALA A 89 17.85 1.19 0.63
C ALA A 89 17.66 2.37 -0.34
N PRO A 90 16.50 3.04 -0.33
CA PRO A 90 16.29 4.21 -1.15
C PRO A 90 17.21 5.37 -0.75
N GLU A 91 17.48 6.25 -1.71
CA GLU A 91 18.30 7.45 -1.50
C GLU A 91 17.58 8.47 -0.60
N ALA A 92 18.29 8.95 0.42
CA ALA A 92 17.78 9.98 1.31
C ALA A 92 17.64 11.33 0.58
N GLY A 93 16.68 12.15 1.02
CA GLY A 93 16.36 13.45 0.41
C GLY A 93 15.51 13.36 -0.85
N ARG A 94 15.35 12.17 -1.44
CA ARG A 94 14.48 11.93 -2.59
C ARG A 94 13.03 12.11 -2.19
N GLU A 95 12.29 12.83 -3.02
CA GLU A 95 10.83 12.92 -2.89
C GLU A 95 10.18 11.72 -3.59
N ILE A 96 9.24 11.08 -2.88
CA ILE A 96 8.47 9.94 -3.38
C ILE A 96 6.99 10.25 -3.37
N LEU A 97 6.26 9.64 -4.30
CA LEU A 97 4.82 9.66 -4.38
C LEU A 97 4.23 8.61 -3.43
N LEU A 98 3.24 9.02 -2.64
CA LEU A 98 2.42 8.15 -1.82
C LEU A 98 1.08 7.88 -2.54
N PRO A 99 0.83 6.65 -3.02
CA PRO A 99 -0.42 6.28 -3.69
C PRO A 99 -1.56 6.10 -2.68
N LEU A 100 -2.01 7.20 -2.09
CA LEU A 100 -3.03 7.26 -1.05
C LEU A 100 -4.43 7.62 -1.58
N ALA A 101 -4.61 7.56 -2.90
CA ALA A 101 -5.90 7.71 -3.56
C ALA A 101 -6.24 6.43 -4.30
N PHE A 102 -7.50 6.00 -4.21
CA PHE A 102 -7.96 4.74 -4.78
C PHE A 102 -9.30 4.93 -5.46
N LEU A 103 -9.41 4.46 -6.71
CA LEU A 103 -10.68 4.27 -7.38
C LEU A 103 -11.39 3.03 -6.82
N LEU A 104 -12.68 3.18 -6.53
CA LEU A 104 -13.52 2.09 -6.10
C LEU A 104 -13.77 1.14 -7.30
N PRO A 105 -13.66 -0.19 -7.09
CA PRO A 105 -13.95 -1.16 -8.15
C PRO A 105 -15.42 -1.12 -8.57
N ASP A 106 -15.68 -1.50 -9.82
CA ASP A 106 -17.03 -1.71 -10.35
C ASP A 106 -17.59 -3.04 -9.80
N ALA A 107 -18.11 -2.97 -8.59
CA ALA A 107 -18.70 -4.07 -7.84
C ALA A 107 -19.73 -3.53 -6.84
N PRO A 108 -20.64 -4.36 -6.31
CA PRO A 108 -21.55 -3.93 -5.26
C PRO A 108 -20.78 -3.32 -4.07
N ARG A 109 -21.13 -2.09 -3.69
CA ARG A 109 -20.55 -1.35 -2.56
C ARG A 109 -21.11 -1.86 -1.23
N GLU A 110 -20.94 -3.16 -0.99
CA GLU A 110 -21.51 -3.89 0.14
C GLU A 110 -20.49 -4.89 0.71
N GLY A 111 -20.38 -4.96 2.04
CA GLY A 111 -19.52 -5.92 2.71
C GLY A 111 -18.06 -5.75 2.31
N ILE A 112 -17.42 -6.81 1.84
CA ILE A 112 -16.03 -6.81 1.38
C ILE A 112 -15.98 -6.89 -0.14
N VAL A 113 -15.21 -6.00 -0.75
CA VAL A 113 -14.78 -6.11 -2.15
C VAL A 113 -13.26 -6.18 -2.21
N VAL A 114 -12.72 -7.13 -2.98
CA VAL A 114 -11.27 -7.23 -3.23
C VAL A 114 -11.02 -7.08 -4.72
N ASN A 115 -10.18 -6.12 -5.09
CA ASN A 115 -9.65 -6.03 -6.44
C ASN A 115 -8.24 -6.61 -6.47
N LEU A 116 -8.08 -7.74 -7.15
CA LEU A 116 -6.81 -8.48 -7.21
C LEU A 116 -5.73 -7.71 -7.98
N ALA A 117 -6.08 -7.02 -9.07
CA ALA A 117 -5.11 -6.23 -9.84
C ALA A 117 -4.56 -5.05 -9.04
N ALA A 118 -5.43 -4.36 -8.30
CA ALA A 118 -5.05 -3.27 -7.40
C ALA A 118 -4.41 -3.76 -6.09
N MET A 119 -4.42 -5.07 -5.84
CA MET A 119 -4.01 -5.70 -4.57
C MET A 119 -4.61 -4.99 -3.36
N ARG A 120 -5.91 -4.70 -3.43
CA ARG A 120 -6.59 -3.88 -2.43
C ARG A 120 -7.96 -4.43 -2.06
N LEU A 121 -8.26 -4.40 -0.77
CA LEU A 121 -9.54 -4.72 -0.16
C LEU A 121 -10.26 -3.43 0.21
N PHE A 122 -11.57 -3.43 0.03
CA PHE A 122 -12.50 -2.39 0.43
C PHE A 122 -13.57 -3.03 1.31
N HIS A 123 -13.91 -2.40 2.42
CA HIS A 123 -14.97 -2.81 3.33
C HIS A 123 -15.98 -1.67 3.46
N PHE A 124 -17.18 -1.90 2.93
CA PHE A 124 -18.30 -0.97 2.92
C PHE A 124 -19.19 -1.23 4.14
N SER A 125 -19.38 -0.22 5.00
CA SER A 125 -20.24 -0.37 6.18
C SER A 125 -21.73 -0.47 5.80
N ALA A 126 -22.51 -1.23 6.57
CA ALA A 126 -23.94 -1.39 6.36
C ALA A 126 -24.81 -0.22 6.88
N GLY A 127 -24.22 0.79 7.52
CA GLY A 127 -24.94 1.93 8.11
C GLY A 127 -24.82 3.23 7.30
N GLU A 128 -25.71 4.19 7.59
CA GLU A 128 -25.76 5.51 6.98
C GLU A 128 -25.15 6.59 7.91
N PRO A 129 -24.26 7.47 7.42
CA PRO A 129 -23.68 7.46 6.08
C PRO A 129 -22.72 6.29 5.89
N GLN A 130 -22.73 5.67 4.71
CA GLN A 130 -21.80 4.60 4.38
C GLN A 130 -20.33 5.09 4.45
N THR A 131 -19.49 4.28 5.06
CA THR A 131 -18.04 4.49 5.13
C THR A 131 -17.32 3.37 4.40
N VAL A 132 -16.13 3.69 3.86
CA VAL A 132 -15.26 2.70 3.21
C VAL A 132 -13.97 2.62 4.00
N ALA A 133 -13.66 1.41 4.48
CA ALA A 133 -12.32 1.08 4.93
C ALA A 133 -11.55 0.38 3.81
N THR A 134 -10.29 0.71 3.56
CA THR A 134 -9.49 0.05 2.53
C THR A 134 -8.15 -0.44 3.08
N TYR A 135 -7.68 -1.59 2.60
CA TYR A 135 -6.47 -2.25 3.09
C TYR A 135 -5.69 -2.87 1.91
N PRO A 136 -4.36 -2.77 1.87
CA PRO A 136 -3.56 -3.50 0.91
C PRO A 136 -3.61 -5.00 1.22
N VAL A 137 -3.53 -5.82 0.19
CA VAL A 137 -3.56 -7.29 0.33
C VAL A 137 -2.44 -7.96 -0.44
N GLY A 138 -1.86 -9.01 0.13
CA GLY A 138 -1.08 -10.01 -0.62
C GLY A 138 -2.00 -11.08 -1.18
N ILE A 139 -1.71 -11.56 -2.39
CA ILE A 139 -2.56 -12.53 -3.11
C ILE A 139 -1.75 -13.76 -3.57
N GLY A 140 -2.46 -14.71 -4.18
CA GLY A 140 -1.89 -15.91 -4.76
C GLY A 140 -0.82 -15.64 -5.81
N ARG A 141 0.31 -16.36 -5.73
CA ARG A 141 1.31 -16.39 -6.81
C ARG A 141 0.75 -17.11 -8.04
N ALA A 142 1.40 -16.94 -9.19
CA ALA A 142 1.04 -17.67 -10.41
C ALA A 142 1.00 -19.20 -10.16
N GLY A 143 -0.06 -19.85 -10.67
CA GLY A 143 -0.32 -21.28 -10.41
C GLY A 143 -1.05 -21.58 -9.09
N TRP A 144 -1.19 -20.58 -8.22
CA TRP A 144 -1.97 -20.62 -6.97
C TRP A 144 -2.87 -19.40 -6.88
N ASN A 145 -3.57 -19.10 -7.98
CA ASN A 145 -4.31 -17.85 -8.13
C ASN A 145 -5.42 -17.73 -7.08
N THR A 146 -5.62 -16.52 -6.57
CA THR A 146 -6.80 -16.20 -5.77
C THR A 146 -8.02 -16.17 -6.69
N PRO A 147 -9.11 -16.90 -6.39
CA PRO A 147 -10.29 -16.97 -7.24
C PRO A 147 -11.08 -15.65 -7.25
N THR A 148 -11.75 -15.37 -8.37
CA THR A 148 -12.73 -14.28 -8.52
C THR A 148 -14.15 -14.80 -8.34
N GLY A 149 -15.09 -13.92 -8.03
CA GLY A 149 -16.51 -14.23 -7.85
C GLY A 149 -17.07 -13.79 -6.50
N ARG A 150 -18.29 -14.22 -6.19
CA ARG A 150 -18.99 -13.92 -4.93
C ARG A 150 -18.86 -15.07 -3.93
N THR A 151 -18.71 -14.71 -2.67
CA THR A 151 -18.71 -15.62 -1.51
C THR A 151 -19.14 -14.84 -0.26
N ARG A 152 -18.93 -15.42 0.92
CA ARG A 152 -19.19 -14.78 2.21
C ARG A 152 -18.20 -15.26 3.26
N ILE A 153 -18.10 -14.53 4.35
CA ILE A 153 -17.45 -15.03 5.57
C ILE A 153 -18.32 -16.14 6.15
N VAL A 154 -17.73 -17.30 6.42
CA VAL A 154 -18.43 -18.46 7.03
C VAL A 154 -17.91 -18.80 8.42
N GLU A 155 -16.75 -18.29 8.80
CA GLU A 155 -16.17 -18.53 10.13
C GLU A 155 -15.18 -17.41 10.45
N LYS A 156 -15.14 -17.00 11.71
CA LYS A 156 -14.13 -16.07 12.25
C LYS A 156 -13.26 -16.79 13.27
N ILE A 157 -11.95 -16.83 13.03
CA ILE A 157 -10.99 -17.55 13.88
C ILE A 157 -9.97 -16.58 14.46
N ALA A 158 -10.04 -16.37 15.78
CA ALA A 158 -8.98 -15.71 16.54
C ALA A 158 -7.87 -16.72 16.87
N HIS A 159 -6.60 -16.29 16.81
CA HIS A 159 -5.42 -17.12 17.03
C HIS A 159 -5.48 -18.46 16.28
N PRO A 160 -5.57 -18.44 14.93
CA PRO A 160 -5.79 -19.66 14.16
C PRO A 160 -4.58 -20.59 14.25
N ARG A 161 -4.82 -21.90 14.44
CA ARG A 161 -3.83 -22.91 14.05
C ARG A 161 -3.83 -23.04 12.52
N TRP A 162 -2.67 -23.28 11.93
CA TRP A 162 -2.58 -23.56 10.49
C TRP A 162 -2.44 -25.06 10.26
N VAL A 163 -3.51 -25.68 9.74
CA VAL A 163 -3.44 -27.04 9.20
C VAL A 163 -2.81 -26.94 7.82
N VAL A 164 -1.56 -27.39 7.69
CA VAL A 164 -0.77 -27.19 6.48
C VAL A 164 -1.31 -28.08 5.36
N PRO A 165 -1.78 -27.51 4.23
CA PRO A 165 -2.22 -28.30 3.08
C PRO A 165 -1.12 -29.25 2.61
N GLU A 166 -1.51 -30.46 2.21
CA GLU A 166 -0.54 -31.49 1.81
C GLU A 166 0.31 -31.04 0.60
N SER A 167 -0.26 -30.25 -0.32
CA SER A 167 0.48 -29.67 -1.43
C SER A 167 1.64 -28.77 -0.97
N ILE A 168 1.41 -27.94 0.05
CA ILE A 168 2.41 -27.04 0.62
C ILE A 168 3.47 -27.85 1.36
N ARG A 169 3.07 -28.87 2.14
CA ARG A 169 4.02 -29.78 2.81
C ARG A 169 4.95 -30.47 1.81
N ARG A 170 4.41 -30.95 0.68
CA ARG A 170 5.23 -31.57 -0.39
C ARG A 170 6.20 -30.58 -1.04
N GLU A 171 5.78 -29.34 -1.29
CA GLU A 171 6.67 -28.30 -1.83
C GLU A 171 7.84 -28.03 -0.87
N HIS A 172 7.54 -27.86 0.41
CA HIS A 172 8.51 -27.60 1.47
C HIS A 172 9.49 -28.76 1.68
N ALA A 173 9.00 -30.00 1.69
CA ALA A 173 9.84 -31.19 1.77
C ALA A 173 10.83 -31.30 0.59
N ARG A 174 10.40 -30.97 -0.63
CA ARG A 174 11.29 -30.97 -1.83
C ARG A 174 12.39 -29.91 -1.75
N LYS A 175 12.16 -28.83 -1.00
CA LYS A 175 13.14 -27.75 -0.75
C LYS A 175 14.07 -28.05 0.43
N GLY A 176 13.94 -29.21 1.08
CA GLY A 176 14.74 -29.56 2.25
C GLY A 176 14.31 -28.87 3.55
N ASP A 177 13.09 -28.31 3.59
CA ASP A 177 12.50 -27.64 4.76
C ASP A 177 11.10 -28.21 5.07
N PRO A 178 11.00 -29.46 5.58
CA PRO A 178 9.71 -30.10 5.79
C PRO A 178 8.87 -29.41 6.88
N LEU A 179 7.64 -29.02 6.53
CA LEU A 179 6.68 -28.42 7.47
C LEU A 179 5.92 -29.47 8.30
N PRO A 180 5.59 -29.15 9.57
CA PRO A 180 4.70 -29.97 10.39
C PRO A 180 3.29 -30.02 9.78
N LYS A 181 2.48 -31.00 10.21
CA LYS A 181 1.06 -31.07 9.81
C LYS A 181 0.24 -29.88 10.32
N ILE A 182 0.60 -29.37 11.49
CA ILE A 182 -0.05 -28.25 12.16
C ILE A 182 1.02 -27.28 12.64
N VAL A 183 0.86 -26.00 12.31
CA VAL A 183 1.60 -24.91 12.96
C VAL A 183 0.67 -24.30 14.01
N PRO A 184 1.06 -24.29 15.29
CA PRO A 184 0.23 -23.74 16.36
C PRO A 184 0.09 -22.21 16.23
N PRO A 185 -0.86 -21.59 16.94
CA PRO A 185 -0.92 -20.13 17.05
C PRO A 185 0.39 -19.57 17.63
N GLY A 186 0.82 -18.40 17.14
CA GLY A 186 2.02 -17.73 17.62
C GLY A 186 2.79 -16.97 16.53
N PRO A 187 3.94 -16.36 16.87
CA PRO A 187 4.72 -15.52 15.95
C PRO A 187 5.20 -16.22 14.66
N GLU A 188 5.37 -17.55 14.71
CA GLU A 188 5.79 -18.36 13.56
C GLU A 188 4.62 -18.74 12.63
N ASN A 189 3.38 -18.48 13.05
CA ASN A 189 2.21 -18.89 12.27
C ASN A 189 1.99 -17.94 11.08
N PRO A 190 2.01 -18.45 9.83
CA PRO A 190 1.88 -17.60 8.65
C PRO A 190 0.47 -17.03 8.46
N LEU A 191 -0.53 -17.53 9.21
CA LEU A 191 -1.88 -16.97 9.22
C LEU A 191 -2.00 -15.70 10.09
N GLY A 192 -0.97 -15.39 10.90
CA GLY A 192 -1.03 -14.32 11.89
C GLY A 192 -2.04 -14.62 13.00
N ASN A 193 -2.60 -13.56 13.60
CA ASN A 193 -3.45 -13.67 14.78
C ASN A 193 -4.96 -13.78 14.49
N HIS A 194 -5.38 -13.56 13.25
CA HIS A 194 -6.80 -13.59 12.87
C HIS A 194 -6.96 -14.16 11.46
N ALA A 195 -8.02 -14.93 11.26
CA ALA A 195 -8.43 -15.42 9.95
C ALA A 195 -9.96 -15.37 9.81
N LEU A 196 -10.40 -15.05 8.60
CA LEU A 196 -11.78 -15.08 8.15
C LEU A 196 -11.88 -16.17 7.09
N ARG A 197 -12.65 -17.23 7.36
CA ARG A 197 -12.87 -18.29 6.38
C ARG A 197 -13.91 -17.85 5.37
N LEU A 198 -13.62 -18.08 4.09
CA LEU A 198 -14.56 -17.84 3.01
C LEU A 198 -15.41 -19.08 2.75
N GLY A 199 -16.59 -18.89 2.15
CA GLY A 199 -17.45 -19.99 1.71
C GLY A 199 -16.83 -20.87 0.62
N TRP A 200 -15.69 -20.46 0.04
CA TRP A 200 -14.89 -21.31 -0.82
C TRP A 200 -13.95 -22.20 -0.02
N ARG A 201 -13.90 -23.48 -0.38
CA ARG A 201 -13.09 -24.47 0.33
C ARG A 201 -11.61 -24.05 0.38
N SER A 202 -11.07 -23.97 1.60
CA SER A 202 -9.66 -23.67 1.91
C SER A 202 -9.18 -22.24 1.68
N TYR A 203 -10.05 -21.27 1.34
CA TYR A 203 -9.65 -19.88 1.17
C TYR A 203 -9.92 -19.04 2.43
N LEU A 204 -8.95 -18.19 2.77
CA LEU A 204 -8.96 -17.33 3.95
C LEU A 204 -8.61 -15.89 3.56
N ILE A 205 -9.20 -14.93 4.27
CA ILE A 205 -8.64 -13.58 4.46
C ILE A 205 -7.98 -13.60 5.83
N HIS A 206 -6.66 -13.40 5.93
CA HIS A 206 -5.94 -13.59 7.17
C HIS A 206 -4.78 -12.61 7.33
N GLY A 207 -4.19 -12.54 8.53
CA GLY A 207 -2.98 -11.74 8.79
C GLY A 207 -1.73 -12.38 8.20
N THR A 208 -0.55 -11.92 8.57
CA THR A 208 0.68 -12.61 8.19
C THR A 208 1.80 -12.35 9.18
N ASN A 209 2.70 -13.31 9.36
CA ASN A 209 3.95 -13.07 10.07
C ASN A 209 5.04 -12.48 9.15
N LYS A 210 4.81 -12.36 7.84
CA LYS A 210 5.73 -11.74 6.85
C LYS A 210 5.08 -10.47 6.23
N PRO A 211 4.96 -9.36 6.97
CA PRO A 211 4.26 -8.14 6.53
C PRO A 211 4.72 -7.58 5.19
N TYR A 212 6.01 -7.65 4.87
CA TYR A 212 6.54 -7.18 3.57
C TYR A 212 5.89 -7.85 2.35
N GLY A 213 5.26 -9.01 2.56
CA GLY A 213 4.51 -9.75 1.56
C GLY A 213 3.14 -9.17 1.19
N VAL A 214 2.66 -8.17 1.94
CA VAL A 214 1.40 -7.48 1.66
C VAL A 214 1.60 -6.53 0.48
N GLY A 215 0.68 -6.61 -0.49
CA GLY A 215 0.86 -5.98 -1.80
C GLY A 215 1.78 -6.77 -2.72
N LEU A 216 1.99 -8.07 -2.51
CA LEU A 216 2.73 -8.95 -3.42
C LEU A 216 1.96 -10.25 -3.74
N ARG A 217 2.31 -10.88 -4.88
CA ARG A 217 1.78 -12.18 -5.32
C ARG A 217 2.64 -13.33 -4.76
N ILE A 218 2.50 -13.63 -3.47
CA ILE A 218 3.38 -14.60 -2.79
C ILE A 218 2.65 -15.74 -2.07
N SER A 219 1.32 -15.70 -1.98
CA SER A 219 0.57 -16.71 -1.23
C SER A 219 0.25 -17.95 -2.09
N HIS A 220 -0.26 -19.00 -1.45
CA HIS A 220 -0.84 -20.18 -2.12
C HIS A 220 -2.34 -20.01 -2.41
N GLY A 221 -2.82 -18.77 -2.58
CA GLY A 221 -4.19 -18.45 -3.00
C GLY A 221 -5.02 -17.68 -1.98
N CYS A 222 -4.66 -17.73 -0.69
CA CYS A 222 -5.31 -16.93 0.35
C CYS A 222 -4.95 -15.44 0.26
N ILE A 223 -5.79 -14.59 0.86
CA ILE A 223 -5.64 -13.13 0.90
C ILE A 223 -4.97 -12.75 2.23
N ARG A 224 -3.84 -12.04 2.15
CA ARG A 224 -3.03 -11.64 3.31
C ARG A 224 -3.15 -10.16 3.59
N LEU A 225 -3.50 -9.77 4.80
CA LEU A 225 -3.46 -8.38 5.28
C LEU A 225 -2.29 -8.19 6.23
N TYR A 226 -1.92 -6.93 6.49
CA TYR A 226 -1.05 -6.60 7.61
C TYR A 226 -1.69 -7.07 8.94
N PRO A 227 -0.87 -7.42 9.96
CA PRO A 227 -1.37 -7.87 11.27
C PRO A 227 -2.39 -6.93 11.90
N GLU A 228 -2.13 -5.63 11.83
CA GLU A 228 -2.97 -4.55 12.36
C GLU A 228 -4.29 -4.40 11.59
N ASP A 229 -4.29 -4.70 10.29
CA ASP A 229 -5.45 -4.52 9.43
C ASP A 229 -6.38 -5.71 9.45
N ILE A 230 -5.84 -6.94 9.53
CA ILE A 230 -6.71 -8.10 9.77
C ILE A 230 -7.42 -7.98 11.12
N ALA A 231 -6.76 -7.45 12.16
CA ALA A 231 -7.39 -7.23 13.46
C ALA A 231 -8.52 -6.20 13.37
N ARG A 232 -8.29 -5.09 12.66
CA ARG A 232 -9.32 -4.08 12.38
C ARG A 232 -10.49 -4.65 11.59
N LEU A 233 -10.24 -5.35 10.48
CA LEU A 233 -11.28 -5.96 9.67
C LEU A 233 -12.07 -7.00 10.47
N PHE A 234 -11.38 -7.88 11.20
CA PHE A 234 -11.99 -8.91 12.04
C PHE A 234 -12.96 -8.34 13.07
N SER A 235 -12.68 -7.16 13.64
CA SER A 235 -13.59 -6.49 14.59
C SER A 235 -14.84 -5.88 13.93
N ARG A 236 -14.83 -5.66 12.61
CA ARG A 236 -15.87 -4.93 11.88
C ARG A 236 -16.84 -5.81 11.11
N VAL A 237 -16.41 -7.03 10.76
CA VAL A 237 -17.20 -7.94 9.92
C VAL A 237 -17.74 -9.10 10.74
N GLY A 238 -18.89 -9.63 10.33
CA GLY A 238 -19.53 -10.79 10.93
C GLY A 238 -19.45 -12.01 10.02
N GLU A 239 -19.85 -13.17 10.54
CA GLU A 239 -20.23 -14.28 9.66
C GLU A 239 -21.43 -13.86 8.81
N GLY A 240 -21.48 -14.34 7.57
CA GLY A 240 -22.49 -13.92 6.60
C GLY A 240 -22.14 -12.66 5.80
N THR A 241 -21.15 -11.85 6.23
CA THR A 241 -20.73 -10.66 5.46
C THR A 241 -20.36 -11.06 4.02
N PRO A 242 -20.97 -10.43 3.00
CA PRO A 242 -20.71 -10.77 1.60
C PRO A 242 -19.28 -10.36 1.21
N VAL A 243 -18.69 -11.15 0.32
CA VAL A 243 -17.35 -10.94 -0.21
C VAL A 243 -17.41 -11.06 -1.74
N THR A 244 -17.02 -10.00 -2.45
CA THR A 244 -16.90 -9.99 -3.91
C THR A 244 -15.44 -9.82 -4.30
N ILE A 245 -14.90 -10.72 -5.12
CA ILE A 245 -13.51 -10.66 -5.58
C ILE A 245 -13.49 -10.46 -7.09
N VAL A 246 -12.86 -9.39 -7.54
CA VAL A 246 -12.75 -8.97 -8.94
C VAL A 246 -11.29 -8.86 -9.38
N ASP A 247 -11.04 -8.92 -10.68
CA ASP A 247 -9.75 -8.62 -11.29
C ASP A 247 -9.96 -7.47 -12.28
N GLN A 248 -9.82 -6.24 -11.79
CA GLN A 248 -10.09 -5.01 -12.55
C GLN A 248 -8.82 -4.15 -12.59
N PRO A 249 -7.93 -4.38 -13.59
CA PRO A 249 -6.69 -3.61 -13.71
C PRO A 249 -6.91 -2.17 -14.18
N TYR A 250 -8.00 -1.90 -14.92
CA TYR A 250 -8.29 -0.58 -15.49
C TYR A 250 -9.54 0.01 -14.83
N LEU A 251 -9.31 0.93 -13.89
CA LEU A 251 -10.34 1.58 -13.10
C LEU A 251 -10.58 3.00 -13.62
N LEU A 252 -11.84 3.40 -13.72
CA LEU A 252 -12.25 4.72 -14.17
C LEU A 252 -13.31 5.24 -13.20
N GLY A 253 -13.20 6.49 -12.77
CA GLY A 253 -14.21 7.08 -11.89
C GLY A 253 -14.08 8.58 -11.73
N TRP A 254 -15.12 9.17 -11.15
CA TRP A 254 -15.24 10.62 -11.00
C TRP A 254 -14.88 11.10 -9.60
N ARG A 255 -14.18 12.24 -9.55
CA ARG A 255 -14.05 13.09 -8.37
C ARG A 255 -14.52 14.49 -8.70
N GLY A 256 -15.76 14.81 -8.34
CA GLY A 256 -16.41 16.04 -8.81
C GLY A 256 -16.48 16.05 -10.34
N LYS A 257 -15.79 17.01 -10.98
CA LYS A 257 -15.72 17.11 -12.45
C LYS A 257 -14.47 16.45 -13.04
N GLU A 258 -13.60 15.85 -12.24
CA GLU A 258 -12.39 15.19 -12.74
C GLU A 258 -12.69 13.73 -13.07
N LEU A 259 -12.46 13.33 -14.32
CA LEU A 259 -12.41 11.92 -14.70
C LEU A 259 -11.01 11.39 -14.45
N LEU A 260 -10.89 10.46 -13.51
CA LEU A 260 -9.62 9.86 -13.13
C LEU A 260 -9.53 8.42 -13.68
N LEU A 261 -8.34 8.07 -14.15
CA LEU A 261 -7.96 6.75 -14.61
C LEU A 261 -6.86 6.19 -13.70
N GLU A 262 -7.06 4.98 -13.18
CA GLU A 262 -6.07 4.24 -12.40
C GLU A 262 -5.78 2.91 -13.12
N ILE A 263 -4.52 2.71 -13.50
CA ILE A 263 -4.08 1.53 -14.25
C ILE A 263 -3.11 0.71 -13.41
N HIS A 264 -3.44 -0.56 -13.23
CA HIS A 264 -2.59 -1.61 -12.68
C HIS A 264 -2.16 -2.58 -13.78
N ARG A 265 -1.04 -3.28 -13.56
CA ARG A 265 -0.61 -4.34 -14.48
C ARG A 265 -1.60 -5.52 -14.41
N PRO A 266 -2.18 -5.97 -15.54
CA PRO A 266 -3.07 -7.12 -15.56
C PRO A 266 -2.40 -8.39 -15.00
N LEU A 267 -3.14 -9.18 -14.23
CA LEU A 267 -2.62 -10.43 -13.66
C LEU A 267 -2.40 -11.50 -14.74
N SER A 268 -3.25 -11.50 -15.76
CA SER A 268 -3.14 -12.32 -16.97
C SER A 268 -2.25 -11.65 -18.01
N GLN A 269 -1.44 -12.44 -18.70
CA GLN A 269 -0.61 -12.01 -19.82
C GLN A 269 -1.15 -12.51 -21.17
N ASP A 270 -2.34 -13.12 -21.16
CA ASP A 270 -2.99 -13.62 -22.37
C ASP A 270 -3.40 -12.45 -23.30
N PRO A 271 -2.94 -12.41 -24.57
CA PRO A 271 -3.24 -11.30 -25.48
C PRO A 271 -4.73 -11.05 -25.72
N ARG A 272 -5.57 -12.10 -25.70
CA ARG A 272 -7.02 -11.95 -25.88
C ARG A 272 -7.65 -11.23 -24.70
N THR A 273 -7.21 -11.59 -23.49
CA THR A 273 -7.60 -10.92 -22.24
C THR A 273 -7.19 -9.45 -22.26
N LEU A 274 -5.93 -9.14 -22.63
CA LEU A 274 -5.43 -7.77 -22.72
C LEU A 274 -6.23 -6.93 -23.74
N SER A 275 -6.55 -7.53 -24.89
CA SER A 275 -7.36 -6.88 -25.94
C SER A 275 -8.81 -6.64 -25.50
N ALA A 276 -9.38 -7.54 -24.68
CA ALA A 276 -10.70 -7.35 -24.10
C ALA A 276 -10.71 -6.22 -23.06
N LEU A 277 -9.70 -6.17 -22.19
CA LEU A 277 -9.53 -5.10 -21.20
C LEU A 277 -9.40 -3.73 -21.88
N TRP A 278 -8.61 -3.64 -22.95
CA TRP A 278 -8.47 -2.41 -23.72
C TRP A 278 -9.79 -1.95 -24.34
N ARG A 279 -10.51 -2.84 -25.05
CA ARG A 279 -11.80 -2.52 -25.67
C ARG A 279 -12.85 -2.05 -24.65
N ASP A 280 -12.85 -2.67 -23.47
CA ASP A 280 -13.73 -2.25 -22.38
C ASP A 280 -13.38 -0.85 -21.86
N LEU A 281 -12.10 -0.56 -21.61
CA LEU A 281 -11.65 0.76 -21.18
C LEU A 281 -12.00 1.83 -22.24
N GLU A 282 -11.70 1.56 -23.51
CA GLU A 282 -12.00 2.48 -24.61
C GLU A 282 -13.49 2.81 -24.68
N ARG A 283 -14.36 1.80 -24.59
CA ARG A 283 -15.81 1.99 -24.54
C ARG A 283 -16.23 2.89 -23.37
N ARG A 284 -15.73 2.63 -22.16
CA ARG A 284 -16.05 3.41 -20.95
C ARG A 284 -15.60 4.87 -21.07
N LEU A 285 -14.40 5.11 -21.62
CA LEU A 285 -13.88 6.46 -21.88
C LEU A 285 -14.71 7.20 -22.93
N ARG A 286 -15.07 6.55 -24.04
CA ARG A 286 -15.93 7.14 -25.08
C ARG A 286 -17.31 7.46 -24.54
N GLN A 287 -17.88 6.59 -23.70
CA GLN A 287 -19.15 6.86 -23.03
C GLN A 287 -19.06 8.09 -22.12
N ALA A 288 -18.00 8.20 -21.30
CA ALA A 288 -17.77 9.36 -20.44
C ALA A 288 -17.60 10.66 -21.26
N GLN A 289 -16.91 10.60 -22.40
CA GLN A 289 -16.79 11.71 -23.34
C GLN A 289 -18.16 12.15 -23.88
N THR A 290 -18.97 11.21 -24.35
CA THR A 290 -20.31 11.50 -24.89
C THR A 290 -21.22 12.10 -23.83
N GLN A 291 -21.17 11.60 -22.59
CA GLN A 291 -22.00 12.09 -21.49
C GLN A 291 -21.64 13.51 -21.04
N THR A 292 -20.36 13.87 -21.10
CA THR A 292 -19.88 15.16 -20.58
C THR A 292 -19.60 16.20 -21.66
N GLY A 293 -19.51 15.80 -22.93
CA GLY A 293 -19.06 16.64 -24.04
C GLY A 293 -17.58 17.04 -23.96
N ARG A 294 -16.82 16.51 -22.98
CA ARG A 294 -15.43 16.89 -22.71
C ARG A 294 -14.47 15.87 -23.34
N PRO A 295 -13.56 16.29 -24.23
CA PRO A 295 -12.66 15.38 -24.93
C PRO A 295 -11.72 14.61 -23.99
N ILE A 296 -11.43 13.35 -24.33
CA ILE A 296 -10.42 12.52 -23.68
C ILE A 296 -9.05 12.78 -24.29
N ASP A 297 -8.02 12.95 -23.44
CA ASP A 297 -6.62 12.97 -23.87
C ASP A 297 -6.11 11.52 -24.02
N TRP A 298 -6.22 10.98 -25.22
CA TRP A 298 -5.79 9.61 -25.52
C TRP A 298 -4.29 9.38 -25.30
N ARG A 299 -3.45 10.41 -25.42
CA ARG A 299 -2.01 10.27 -25.12
C ARG A 299 -1.77 10.01 -23.63
N ARG A 300 -2.58 10.62 -22.75
CA ARG A 300 -2.57 10.32 -21.31
C ARG A 300 -3.07 8.90 -21.02
N VAL A 301 -4.10 8.45 -21.74
CA VAL A 301 -4.63 7.07 -21.59
C VAL A 301 -3.55 6.05 -21.98
N ASP A 302 -2.93 6.19 -23.15
CA ASP A 302 -1.87 5.30 -23.62
C ASP A 302 -0.69 5.26 -22.65
N ARG A 303 -0.29 6.44 -22.16
CA ARG A 303 0.77 6.57 -21.16
C ARG A 303 0.40 5.91 -19.84
N ALA A 304 -0.83 6.06 -19.36
CA ALA A 304 -1.29 5.43 -18.12
C ALA A 304 -1.21 3.90 -18.22
N VAL A 305 -1.61 3.35 -19.37
CA VAL A 305 -1.56 1.91 -19.63
C VAL A 305 -0.13 1.40 -19.73
N ALA A 306 0.75 2.14 -20.41
CA ALA A 306 2.15 1.78 -20.55
C ALA A 306 2.91 1.81 -19.21
N GLU A 307 2.68 2.84 -18.39
CA GLU A 307 3.40 3.00 -17.12
C GLU A 307 2.79 2.15 -15.99
N ALA A 308 1.46 1.95 -15.99
CA ALA A 308 0.71 1.16 -15.01
C ALA A 308 1.10 1.45 -13.55
N ARG A 309 1.16 2.75 -13.20
CA ARG A 309 1.67 3.24 -11.90
C ARG A 309 0.74 3.01 -10.71
N GLY A 310 -0.47 2.51 -10.94
CA GLY A 310 -1.44 2.24 -9.87
C GLY A 310 -1.91 3.48 -9.11
N ILE A 311 -1.91 4.65 -9.77
CA ILE A 311 -2.38 5.93 -9.19
C ILE A 311 -3.49 6.56 -10.04
N PRO A 312 -4.53 7.16 -9.43
CA PRO A 312 -5.55 7.91 -10.18
C PRO A 312 -4.99 9.19 -10.79
N LEU A 313 -5.07 9.33 -12.11
CA LEU A 313 -4.62 10.51 -12.86
C LEU A 313 -5.72 11.05 -13.79
N PRO A 314 -5.82 12.38 -13.98
CA PRO A 314 -6.85 12.98 -14.82
C PRO A 314 -6.59 12.76 -16.31
N VAL A 315 -7.63 12.37 -17.05
CA VAL A 315 -7.54 11.98 -18.46
C VAL A 315 -8.36 12.84 -19.44
N LEU A 316 -9.03 13.88 -18.96
CA LEU A 316 -9.71 14.84 -19.85
C LEU A 316 -8.69 15.80 -20.45
N ALA A 317 -8.94 16.22 -21.69
CA ALA A 317 -8.03 17.10 -22.46
C ALA A 317 -7.88 18.50 -21.83
N ASP A 318 -8.91 18.97 -21.11
CA ASP A 318 -8.93 20.24 -20.40
C ASP A 318 -8.37 20.14 -18.96
N ALA A 319 -7.98 18.94 -18.50
CA ALA A 319 -7.41 18.77 -17.17
C ALA A 319 -5.93 19.21 -17.13
N PRO A 320 -5.42 19.65 -15.96
CA PRO A 320 -4.01 20.03 -15.80
C PRO A 320 -3.06 18.95 -16.31
N ARG A 321 -1.87 19.36 -16.80
CA ARG A 321 -0.83 18.40 -17.19
C ARG A 321 -0.44 17.59 -15.96
N TRP A 322 -0.13 16.31 -16.15
CA TRP A 322 0.26 15.44 -15.03
C TRP A 322 1.47 15.95 -14.26
N ALA A 323 2.44 16.59 -14.93
CA ALA A 323 3.58 17.20 -14.25
C ALA A 323 3.14 18.27 -13.25
N ASP A 324 2.24 19.17 -13.65
CA ASP A 324 1.72 20.23 -12.78
C ASP A 324 0.83 19.65 -11.68
N TYR A 325 -0.02 18.67 -12.01
CA TYR A 325 -0.87 17.96 -11.06
C TYR A 325 -0.03 17.28 -9.97
N LEU A 326 1.01 16.53 -10.35
CA LEU A 326 1.89 15.84 -9.41
C LEU A 326 2.76 16.82 -8.59
N ALA A 327 3.21 17.92 -9.20
CA ALA A 327 3.95 18.96 -8.50
C ALA A 327 3.09 19.73 -7.47
N SER A 328 1.76 19.74 -7.65
CA SER A 328 0.82 20.38 -6.72
C SER A 328 0.45 19.52 -5.50
N LEU A 329 0.91 18.27 -5.44
CA LEU A 329 0.53 17.36 -4.37
C LEU A 329 1.04 17.84 -3.01
N PRO A 330 0.23 17.67 -1.94
CA PRO A 330 0.67 18.03 -0.60
C PRO A 330 1.81 17.12 -0.17
N ARG A 331 2.85 17.71 0.42
CA ARG A 331 3.91 16.97 1.10
C ARG A 331 3.46 16.62 2.53
N VAL A 332 3.56 15.35 2.91
CA VAL A 332 3.32 14.89 4.28
C VAL A 332 4.58 15.00 5.13
N SER A 333 4.38 15.21 6.42
CA SER A 333 5.45 15.21 7.40
C SER A 333 6.04 13.80 7.56
N HIS A 334 7.36 13.69 7.54
CA HIS A 334 8.04 12.45 7.90
C HIS A 334 7.83 12.17 9.40
N PRO A 335 7.37 10.98 9.81
CA PRO A 335 7.14 10.70 11.22
C PRO A 335 8.47 10.58 11.99
N ALA A 336 8.47 10.88 13.29
CA ALA A 336 9.66 10.66 14.14
C ALA A 336 10.07 9.19 14.21
N ARG A 337 9.12 8.26 14.00
CA ARG A 337 9.36 6.82 13.90
C ARG A 337 8.34 6.18 12.97
N TRP A 338 8.80 5.20 12.20
CA TRP A 338 7.92 4.27 11.50
C TRP A 338 7.25 3.33 12.52
N ARG A 339 5.96 3.57 12.81
CA ARG A 339 5.19 2.88 13.88
C ARG A 339 5.36 1.36 13.91
N TYR A 340 5.49 0.73 12.75
CA TYR A 340 5.55 -0.72 12.61
C TYR A 340 6.94 -1.24 12.21
N ALA A 341 7.94 -0.35 12.10
CA ALA A 341 9.31 -0.76 11.80
C ALA A 341 9.87 -1.56 12.97
N TYR A 342 10.51 -2.68 12.63
CA TYR A 342 11.11 -3.54 13.64
C TYR A 342 12.38 -2.90 14.22
N GLN A 343 12.38 -2.71 15.54
CA GLN A 343 13.54 -2.24 16.28
C GLN A 343 14.25 -3.43 16.93
N PRO A 344 15.50 -3.74 16.53
CA PRO A 344 16.24 -4.80 17.18
C PRO A 344 16.56 -4.40 18.62
N PRO A 345 16.54 -5.34 19.59
CA PRO A 345 16.85 -5.04 20.99
C PRO A 345 18.27 -4.48 21.14
N PRO A 346 18.60 -3.75 22.22
CA PRO A 346 19.96 -3.27 22.46
C PRO A 346 21.02 -4.37 22.40
N LEU A 347 22.27 -4.00 22.16
CA LEU A 347 23.38 -4.94 22.28
C LEU A 347 23.54 -5.33 23.76
N GLN A 348 23.62 -6.62 24.04
CA GLN A 348 23.72 -7.19 25.37
C GLN A 348 24.36 -8.58 25.29
N PRO A 349 24.84 -9.17 26.40
CA PRO A 349 25.37 -10.52 26.39
C PRO A 349 24.39 -11.52 25.76
N GLY A 350 24.86 -12.25 24.75
CA GLY A 350 24.03 -13.21 24.01
C GLY A 350 24.74 -13.76 22.78
N TRP A 351 24.15 -14.77 22.16
CA TRP A 351 24.68 -15.33 20.92
C TRP A 351 24.40 -14.40 19.75
N TYR A 352 25.36 -14.27 18.83
CA TYR A 352 25.25 -13.44 17.64
C TYR A 352 25.62 -14.22 16.39
N LEU A 353 25.08 -13.79 15.25
CA LEU A 353 25.52 -14.22 13.92
C LEU A 353 26.16 -13.02 13.24
N VAL A 354 27.29 -13.22 12.58
CA VAL A 354 27.94 -12.18 11.78
C VAL A 354 27.97 -12.66 10.34
N LEU A 355 27.34 -11.90 9.45
CA LEU A 355 27.38 -12.18 8.03
C LEU A 355 28.79 -11.94 7.47
N LYS A 356 29.13 -12.66 6.38
CA LYS A 356 30.35 -12.36 5.62
C LYS A 356 30.38 -10.88 5.22
N PRO A 357 31.55 -10.21 5.24
CA PRO A 357 31.70 -8.81 4.80
C PRO A 357 31.17 -8.62 3.38
N ARG A 358 30.54 -7.47 3.13
CA ARG A 358 29.93 -7.09 1.85
C ARG A 358 30.02 -5.56 1.68
N PRO A 359 29.87 -5.03 0.47
CA PRO A 359 29.76 -3.58 0.25
C PRO A 359 28.71 -2.92 1.15
N LEU A 360 28.91 -1.63 1.44
CA LEU A 360 28.05 -0.88 2.39
C LEU A 360 26.58 -0.89 1.98
N LEU A 361 26.29 -0.63 0.69
CA LEU A 361 24.92 -0.63 0.17
C LEU A 361 24.25 -2.00 0.34
N GLU A 362 24.94 -3.07 -0.07
CA GLU A 362 24.45 -4.44 0.10
C GLU A 362 24.20 -4.77 1.58
N SER A 363 25.11 -4.35 2.47
CA SER A 363 24.95 -4.57 3.92
C SER A 363 23.72 -3.84 4.48
N ARG A 364 23.42 -2.62 3.99
CA ARG A 364 22.21 -1.87 4.36
C ARG A 364 20.95 -2.58 3.86
N ILE A 365 20.93 -2.98 2.59
CA ILE A 365 19.83 -3.73 1.97
C ILE A 365 19.57 -5.03 2.73
N VAL A 366 20.60 -5.84 2.97
CA VAL A 366 20.47 -7.10 3.71
C VAL A 366 19.95 -6.84 5.13
N THR A 367 20.47 -5.83 5.83
CA THR A 367 19.98 -5.47 7.17
C THR A 367 18.49 -5.12 7.14
N ALA A 368 18.04 -4.34 6.15
CA ALA A 368 16.64 -3.98 5.97
C ALA A 368 15.77 -5.21 5.68
N ILE A 369 16.17 -6.07 4.72
CA ILE A 369 15.47 -7.31 4.38
C ILE A 369 15.30 -8.19 5.62
N LEU A 370 16.37 -8.35 6.42
CA LEU A 370 16.36 -9.16 7.63
C LEU A 370 15.36 -8.67 8.69
N ARG A 371 15.25 -7.36 8.87
CA ARG A 371 14.29 -6.74 9.79
C ARG A 371 12.84 -6.88 9.33
N HIS A 372 12.63 -7.09 8.02
CA HIS A 372 11.31 -7.29 7.43
C HIS A 372 10.88 -8.75 7.34
N GLN A 373 11.78 -9.71 7.62
CA GLN A 373 11.43 -11.13 7.63
C GLN A 373 10.40 -11.47 8.71
N GLY A 374 9.79 -12.64 8.56
CA GLY A 374 8.79 -13.17 9.47
C GLY A 374 9.18 -14.50 10.08
N PRO A 375 9.42 -14.58 11.39
CA PRO A 375 9.65 -13.45 12.31
C PRO A 375 10.92 -12.64 11.98
N PRO A 376 10.98 -11.37 12.41
CA PRO A 376 12.08 -10.48 12.08
C PRO A 376 13.39 -10.93 12.73
N TYR A 377 14.49 -10.69 12.04
CA TYR A 377 15.81 -10.91 12.61
C TYR A 377 16.27 -9.65 13.38
N PRO A 378 16.88 -9.79 14.57
CA PRO A 378 17.51 -8.71 15.32
C PRO A 378 18.80 -8.22 14.65
N ALA A 379 18.70 -7.77 13.39
CA ALA A 379 19.80 -7.40 12.53
C ALA A 379 20.17 -5.91 12.69
N ARG A 380 21.46 -5.62 12.60
CA ARG A 380 22.02 -4.26 12.59
C ARG A 380 23.34 -4.24 11.84
N PHE A 381 23.71 -3.07 11.33
CA PHE A 381 25.03 -2.83 10.77
C PHE A 381 25.96 -2.27 11.86
N LEU A 382 27.10 -2.92 12.08
CA LEU A 382 28.08 -2.57 13.11
C LEU A 382 29.49 -2.83 12.56
N GLU A 383 30.39 -1.84 12.65
CA GLU A 383 31.82 -1.98 12.30
C GLU A 383 32.05 -2.64 10.91
N GLY A 384 31.29 -2.21 9.90
CA GLY A 384 31.42 -2.74 8.54
C GLY A 384 30.79 -4.11 8.31
N ARG A 385 30.04 -4.66 9.27
CA ARG A 385 29.43 -5.99 9.18
C ARG A 385 27.96 -5.98 9.58
N VAL A 386 27.18 -6.90 9.02
CA VAL A 386 25.82 -7.16 9.48
C VAL A 386 25.85 -8.17 10.61
N VAL A 387 25.36 -7.75 11.77
CA VAL A 387 25.28 -8.53 13.00
C VAL A 387 23.83 -8.84 13.30
N VAL A 388 23.51 -10.09 13.60
CA VAL A 388 22.17 -10.57 13.91
C VAL A 388 22.16 -11.18 15.32
N GLY A 389 21.41 -10.57 16.22
CA GLY A 389 21.31 -10.95 17.63
C GLY A 389 21.02 -9.72 18.47
N PRO A 390 20.97 -9.83 19.81
CA PRO A 390 21.29 -11.01 20.61
C PRO A 390 20.26 -12.14 20.50
N TYR A 391 20.73 -13.37 20.66
CA TYR A 391 19.91 -14.54 20.95
C TYR A 391 20.25 -15.05 22.36
N PRO A 392 19.25 -15.38 23.20
CA PRO A 392 19.51 -15.82 24.57
C PRO A 392 20.24 -17.16 24.63
N GLU A 393 19.97 -18.05 23.66
CA GLU A 393 20.55 -19.39 23.62
C GLU A 393 21.24 -19.68 22.28
N LYS A 394 22.24 -20.58 22.33
CA LYS A 394 22.91 -21.10 21.14
C LYS A 394 21.93 -21.78 20.18
N SER A 395 20.93 -22.47 20.73
CA SER A 395 19.87 -23.18 19.99
C SER A 395 19.07 -22.21 19.09
N HIS A 396 18.67 -21.05 19.64
CA HIS A 396 17.98 -19.97 18.94
C HIS A 396 18.84 -19.38 17.82
N ALA A 397 20.10 -19.07 18.11
CA ALA A 397 21.02 -18.55 17.09
C ALA A 397 21.26 -19.57 15.95
N ARG A 398 21.38 -20.86 16.26
CA ARG A 398 21.52 -21.92 15.24
C ARG A 398 20.27 -22.09 14.38
N ARG A 399 19.07 -21.97 14.96
CA ARG A 399 17.81 -21.94 14.16
C ARG A 399 17.80 -20.75 13.21
N ALA A 400 18.11 -19.55 13.71
CA ALA A 400 18.18 -18.35 12.89
C ALA A 400 19.22 -18.48 11.75
N GLN A 401 20.39 -19.04 12.05
CA GLN A 401 21.46 -19.28 11.08
C GLN A 401 21.02 -20.23 9.96
N ARG A 402 20.34 -21.35 10.28
CA ARG A 402 19.82 -22.26 9.25
C ARG A 402 18.79 -21.56 8.36
N ARG A 403 17.88 -20.80 8.96
CA ARG A 403 16.87 -20.03 8.21
C ARG A 403 17.51 -18.97 7.30
N LEU A 404 18.58 -18.30 7.74
CA LEU A 404 19.33 -17.36 6.89
C LEU A 404 19.92 -18.05 5.66
N ALA A 405 20.53 -19.22 5.85
CA ALA A 405 21.14 -19.97 4.76
C ALA A 405 20.09 -20.54 3.80
N GLN A 406 18.97 -21.05 4.31
CA GLN A 406 17.94 -21.71 3.50
C GLN A 406 16.99 -20.73 2.79
N GLU A 407 16.58 -19.65 3.45
CA GLU A 407 15.59 -18.71 2.89
C GLU A 407 16.24 -17.57 2.11
N LEU A 408 17.46 -17.17 2.47
CA LEU A 408 18.10 -15.96 1.94
C LEU A 408 19.50 -16.21 1.37
N GLU A 409 19.99 -17.46 1.40
CA GLU A 409 21.33 -17.83 0.93
C GLU A 409 22.45 -17.01 1.62
N LEU A 410 22.19 -16.60 2.87
CA LEU A 410 23.10 -15.76 3.65
C LEU A 410 23.94 -16.61 4.62
N GLU A 411 25.21 -16.75 4.29
CA GLU A 411 26.19 -17.37 5.18
C GLU A 411 26.55 -16.46 6.37
N SER A 412 26.66 -17.07 7.56
CA SER A 412 27.02 -16.38 8.79
C SER A 412 27.95 -17.21 9.67
N ARG A 413 28.75 -16.52 10.49
CA ARG A 413 29.54 -17.11 11.58
C ARG A 413 28.83 -16.89 12.92
N LEU A 414 28.73 -17.96 13.72
CA LEU A 414 28.18 -17.90 15.08
C LEU A 414 29.23 -17.34 16.06
N LEU A 415 28.81 -16.40 16.90
CA LEU A 415 29.62 -15.77 17.95
C LEU A 415 29.03 -16.04 19.35
N PRO A 416 29.86 -16.44 20.34
CA PRO A 416 29.43 -16.60 21.71
C PRO A 416 29.25 -15.25 22.44
N PRO A 417 28.54 -15.22 23.59
CA PRO A 417 28.24 -14.01 24.37
C PRO A 417 29.40 -13.05 24.66
N ALA A 418 30.61 -13.57 24.89
CA ALA A 418 31.78 -12.77 25.20
C ALA A 418 32.45 -12.11 23.97
N ALA A 419 32.12 -12.54 22.75
CA ALA A 419 32.90 -12.18 21.56
C ALA A 419 32.56 -10.80 20.97
N LEU A 420 31.35 -10.28 21.20
CA LEU A 420 30.95 -8.96 20.67
C LEU A 420 31.40 -7.80 21.58
N ALA A 421 31.63 -8.05 22.87
CA ALA A 421 32.17 -7.05 23.79
C ALA A 421 33.67 -6.81 23.55
N ALA A 422 34.39 -7.83 23.07
CA ALA A 422 35.83 -7.76 22.78
C ALA A 422 36.17 -7.05 21.46
N SER A 423 35.21 -6.85 20.54
CA SER A 423 35.44 -6.12 19.27
C SER A 423 35.37 -4.59 19.41
N ARG A 424 34.99 -4.09 20.59
CA ARG A 424 34.91 -2.65 20.92
C ARG A 424 36.22 -2.06 21.46
N ARG A 425 37.33 -2.81 21.42
CA ARG A 425 38.65 -2.36 21.87
C ARG A 425 39.61 -2.20 20.70
#